data_AF-A0A7C4NJC5-F1
#
_entry.id   AF-A0A7C4NJC5-F1
#
_cell.length_a   1.000
_cell.length_b   1.000
_cell.length_c   1.000
_cell.angle_alpha   90.00
_cell.angle_beta   90.00
_cell.angle_gamma   90.00
#
_symmetry.space_group_name_H-M   'P 1'
#
loop_
_entity.id
_entity.type
_entity.pdbx_description
1 polymer ?
#
loop_
_entity_poly.entity_id
_entity_poly.type
_entity_poly.pdbx_seq_one_letter_code
_entity_poly.pdbx_strand_id
1 'polypeptide(L)'
;LKAKNEKGKIEKNVWEKIKKAIKENKNLFIEGEEDLMAIPAVLLSPKNSVVIYGLFNKGVCAIEVSKKIKKRFRNLLKKFLTQNHKK
;
A
#
# COMPACT_ATOMS: atom_id res chain seq x y z
N LEU A 1 -0.79 0.31 16.04
CA LEU A 1 0.61 0.58 15.59
C LEU A 1 0.68 2.01 15.07
N LYS A 2 1.86 2.64 15.07
CA LYS A 2 2.08 3.97 14.46
C LYS A 2 3.30 3.94 13.54
N ALA A 3 3.26 4.63 12.42
CA ALA A 3 4.41 4.83 11.53
C ALA A 3 4.38 6.24 10.94
N LYS A 4 5.55 6.76 10.54
CA LYS A 4 5.65 8.01 9.79
C LYS A 4 5.99 7.67 8.35
N ASN A 5 5.40 8.37 7.38
CA ASN A 5 5.73 8.22 5.98
C ASN A 5 5.87 9.60 5.32
N GLU A 6 7.05 9.87 4.75
CA GLU A 6 7.27 11.09 3.98
C GLU A 6 6.53 11.08 2.64
N LYS A 7 6.28 12.27 2.11
CA LYS A 7 5.55 12.45 0.86
C LYS A 7 6.24 11.77 -0.32
N GLY A 8 5.46 11.10 -1.18
CA GLY A 8 5.98 10.42 -2.36
C GLY A 8 6.86 9.21 -2.07
N LYS A 9 6.89 8.70 -0.83
CA LYS A 9 7.69 7.54 -0.43
C LYS A 9 6.81 6.39 0.09
N ILE A 10 7.38 5.19 0.04
CA ILE A 10 6.91 4.03 0.79
C ILE A 10 8.09 3.55 1.63
N GLU A 11 8.18 4.05 2.86
CA GLU A 11 9.29 3.70 3.74
C GLU A 11 9.24 2.23 4.18
N LYS A 12 10.42 1.61 4.30
CA LYS A 12 10.55 0.19 4.67
C LYS A 12 9.95 -0.12 6.05
N ASN A 13 10.07 0.80 7.00
CA ASN A 13 9.47 0.70 8.34
C ASN A 13 7.93 0.64 8.28
N VAL A 14 7.28 1.39 7.39
CA VAL A 14 5.84 1.44 7.20
C VAL A 14 5.38 0.13 6.57
N TRP A 15 6.11 -0.36 5.55
CA TRP A 15 5.83 -1.66 4.92
C TRP A 15 5.78 -2.81 5.92
N GLU A 16 6.81 -2.93 6.79
CA GLU A 16 6.85 -3.96 7.81
C GLU A 16 5.74 -3.79 8.86
N LYS A 17 5.40 -2.54 9.22
CA LYS A 17 4.29 -2.28 10.14
C LYS A 17 2.93 -2.60 9.54
N ILE A 18 2.71 -2.39 8.24
CA ILE A 18 1.49 -2.82 7.53
C ILE A 18 1.39 -4.35 7.58
N LYS A 19 2.49 -5.05 7.27
CA LYS A 19 2.53 -6.52 7.33
C LYS A 19 2.19 -7.02 8.73
N LYS A 20 2.75 -6.39 9.76
CA LYS A 20 2.45 -6.73 11.17
C LYS A 20 0.99 -6.43 11.53
N ALA A 21 0.47 -5.27 11.13
CA ALA A 21 -0.91 -4.85 11.38
C ALA A 21 -1.92 -5.85 10.79
N ILE A 22 -1.71 -6.27 9.53
CA ILE A 22 -2.55 -7.27 8.86
C ILE A 22 -2.47 -8.62 9.59
N LYS A 23 -1.26 -9.07 9.94
CA LYS A 23 -1.06 -10.37 10.62
C LYS A 23 -1.69 -10.41 12.01
N GLU A 24 -1.59 -9.32 12.77
CA GLU A 24 -2.08 -9.23 14.15
C GLU A 24 -3.51 -8.69 14.25
N ASN A 25 -4.17 -8.39 13.12
CA ASN A 25 -5.48 -7.73 13.05
C ASN A 25 -5.54 -6.46 13.92
N LYS A 26 -4.56 -5.56 13.74
CA LYS A 26 -4.44 -4.29 14.50
C LYS A 26 -4.50 -3.09 13.58
N ASN A 27 -5.01 -1.98 14.12
CA ASN A 27 -4.97 -0.69 13.44
C ASN A 27 -3.53 -0.17 13.34
N LEU A 28 -3.18 0.44 12.20
CA LEU A 28 -1.95 1.18 11.98
C LEU A 28 -2.30 2.61 11.61
N PHE A 29 -1.78 3.57 12.37
CA PHE A 29 -1.92 5.00 12.09
C PHE A 29 -0.66 5.50 11.39
N ILE A 30 -0.84 6.19 10.26
CA ILE A 30 0.24 6.79 9.48
C ILE A 30 0.28 8.30 9.75
N GLU A 31 1.44 8.77 10.18
CA GLU A 31 1.75 10.20 10.27
C GLU A 31 2.43 10.63 8.96
N GLY A 32 1.75 11.48 8.18
CA GLY A 32 2.22 11.91 6.86
C GLY A 32 1.34 11.39 5.73
N GLU A 33 1.97 10.93 4.64
CA GLU A 33 1.26 10.52 3.42
C GLU A 33 0.82 9.04 3.48
N GLU A 34 -0.49 8.78 3.34
CA GLU A 34 -1.10 7.45 3.45
C GLU A 34 -1.53 6.85 2.10
N ASP A 35 -1.84 7.66 1.09
CA ASP A 35 -2.45 7.22 -0.17
C ASP A 35 -1.60 6.16 -0.91
N LEU A 36 -0.28 6.29 -0.91
CA LEU A 36 0.64 5.29 -1.46
C LEU A 36 0.61 3.94 -0.72
N MET A 37 0.06 3.88 0.50
CA MET A 37 -0.03 2.65 1.30
C MET A 37 -1.02 1.64 0.72
N ALA A 38 -1.89 2.05 -0.21
CA ALA A 38 -2.72 1.14 -0.98
C ALA A 38 -1.88 0.05 -1.69
N ILE A 39 -0.66 0.39 -2.14
CA ILE A 39 0.25 -0.55 -2.82
C ILE A 39 0.70 -1.67 -1.86
N PRO A 40 1.37 -1.39 -0.72
CA PRO A 40 1.70 -2.43 0.25
C PRO A 40 0.48 -3.17 0.78
N ALA A 41 -0.64 -2.48 1.03
CA ALA A 41 -1.87 -3.12 1.49
C ALA A 41 -2.32 -4.22 0.52
N VAL A 42 -2.45 -3.93 -0.78
CA VAL A 42 -2.84 -4.94 -1.79
C VAL A 42 -1.84 -6.09 -1.87
N LEU A 43 -0.54 -5.80 -1.77
CA LEU A 43 0.51 -6.81 -1.92
C LEU A 43 0.61 -7.75 -0.71
N LEU A 44 0.40 -7.22 0.50
CA LEU A 44 0.53 -7.93 1.77
C LEU A 44 -0.78 -8.60 2.23
N SER A 45 -1.95 -8.09 1.82
CA SER A 45 -3.23 -8.65 2.25
C SER A 45 -3.45 -10.10 1.79
N PRO A 46 -4.17 -10.94 2.55
CA PRO A 46 -4.50 -12.31 2.14
C PRO A 46 -5.26 -12.38 0.81
N LYS A 47 -5.21 -13.53 0.12
CA LYS A 47 -6.07 -13.76 -1.05
C LYS A 47 -7.55 -13.73 -0.62
N ASN A 48 -8.45 -13.27 -1.49
CA ASN A 48 -9.89 -13.14 -1.22
C ASN A 48 -10.22 -12.08 -0.14
N SER A 49 -9.30 -11.17 0.16
CA SER A 49 -9.61 -9.96 0.93
C SER A 49 -9.98 -8.81 -0.01
N VAL A 50 -10.58 -7.76 0.54
CA VAL A 50 -10.83 -6.51 -0.18
C VAL A 50 -10.00 -5.41 0.47
N VAL A 51 -9.22 -4.68 -0.33
CA VAL A 51 -8.57 -3.43 0.09
C VAL A 51 -9.44 -2.28 -0.37
N ILE A 52 -9.83 -1.42 0.57
CA ILE A 52 -10.66 -0.26 0.33
C ILE A 52 -9.83 0.98 0.61
N TYR A 53 -9.81 1.94 -0.32
CA TYR A 53 -9.14 3.22 -0.12
C TYR A 53 -9.91 4.36 -0.80
N GLY A 54 -9.75 5.58 -0.26
CA GLY A 54 -10.34 6.78 -0.82
C GLY A 54 -9.59 7.24 -2.07
N LEU A 55 -10.33 7.75 -3.05
CA LEU A 55 -9.78 8.40 -4.24
C LEU A 55 -10.35 9.82 -4.30
N PHE A 56 -9.47 10.82 -4.15
CA PHE A 56 -9.86 12.22 -4.11
C PHE A 56 -10.76 12.60 -5.29
N ASN A 57 -11.91 13.22 -5.00
CA ASN A 57 -12.96 13.61 -5.94
C ASN A 57 -13.56 12.48 -6.80
N LYS A 58 -13.33 11.21 -6.45
CA LYS A 58 -13.87 10.04 -7.18
C LYS A 58 -14.57 9.02 -6.27
N GLY A 59 -14.51 9.21 -4.96
CA GLY A 59 -15.17 8.34 -3.98
C GLY A 59 -14.23 7.25 -3.47
N VAL A 60 -14.72 6.02 -3.41
CA VAL A 60 -14.01 4.88 -2.81
C VAL A 60 -13.63 3.87 -3.89
N CYS A 61 -12.42 3.34 -3.82
CA CYS A 61 -11.98 2.23 -4.64
C CYS A 61 -11.93 0.96 -3.80
N ALA A 62 -12.60 -0.11 -4.26
CA ALA A 62 -12.54 -1.44 -3.68
C ALA A 62 -11.73 -2.36 -4.59
N ILE A 63 -10.71 -3.02 -4.05
CA ILE A 63 -9.83 -3.92 -4.77
C ILE A 63 -9.93 -5.31 -4.18
N GLU A 64 -10.50 -6.25 -4.94
CA GLU A 64 -10.46 -7.67 -4.61
C GLU A 64 -9.06 -8.26 -4.82
N VAL A 65 -8.47 -8.77 -3.73
CA VAL A 65 -7.10 -9.27 -3.74
C VAL A 65 -7.03 -10.67 -4.35
N SER A 66 -6.56 -10.72 -5.59
CA SER A 66 -6.28 -11.94 -6.34
C SER A 66 -4.80 -12.05 -6.74
N LYS A 67 -4.37 -13.24 -7.17
CA LYS A 67 -3.01 -13.43 -7.72
C LYS A 67 -2.72 -12.49 -8.90
N LYS A 68 -3.71 -12.27 -9.77
CA LYS A 68 -3.63 -11.37 -10.93
C LYS A 68 -3.45 -9.91 -10.51
N ILE A 69 -4.27 -9.45 -9.55
CA ILE A 69 -4.17 -8.08 -9.01
C ILE A 69 -2.82 -7.85 -8.32
N LYS A 70 -2.37 -8.79 -7.47
CA LYS A 70 -1.04 -8.69 -6.86
C LYS A 70 0.08 -8.64 -7.91
N LYS A 71 -0.02 -9.40 -9.02
CA LYS A 71 0.95 -9.32 -10.12
C LYS A 71 0.95 -7.94 -10.77
N ARG A 72 -0.23 -7.35 -11.02
CA ARG A 72 -0.37 -5.99 -11.57
C ARG A 72 0.27 -4.94 -10.66
N PHE A 73 0.03 -5.02 -9.35
CA PHE A 73 0.62 -4.10 -8.37
C PHE A 73 2.13 -4.27 -8.23
N ARG A 74 2.66 -5.50 -8.29
CA ARG A 74 4.12 -5.71 -8.33
C ARG A 74 4.75 -5.09 -9.58
N ASN A 75 4.11 -5.25 -10.73
CA ASN A 75 4.58 -4.64 -11.97
C ASN A 75 4.52 -3.12 -11.92
N LEU A 76 3.47 -2.54 -11.32
CA LEU A 76 3.37 -1.11 -11.07
C LEU A 76 4.53 -0.62 -10.20
N LEU A 77 4.76 -1.27 -9.04
CA LEU A 77 5.83 -0.92 -8.13
C LEU A 77 7.21 -1.01 -8.80
N LYS A 78 7.45 -2.02 -9.64
CA LYS A 78 8.68 -2.14 -10.43
C LYS A 78 8.94 -0.94 -11.33
N LYS A 79 7.88 -0.37 -11.95
CA LYS A 79 8.03 0.82 -12.80
C LYS A 79 8.60 2.00 -12.03
N PHE A 80 8.19 2.19 -10.77
CA PHE A 80 8.74 3.25 -9.90
C PHE A 80 10.21 3.02 -9.53
N LEU A 81 10.66 1.77 -9.48
CA LEU A 81 12.06 1.43 -9.16
C LEU A 81 12.99 1.51 -10.36
N THR A 82 12.50 1.24 -11.57
CA THR A 82 13.31 1.29 -12.81
C THR A 82 13.36 2.67 -13.45
N GLN A 83 12.45 3.59 -13.08
CA GLN A 83 12.58 4.98 -13.47
C GLN A 83 13.60 5.63 -12.53
N ASN A 84 14.85 5.78 -13.00
CA ASN A 84 15.78 6.74 -12.41
C ASN A 84 15.11 8.11 -12.51
N HIS A 85 14.39 8.52 -11.47
CA HIS A 85 13.96 9.90 -11.30
C HIS A 85 15.24 10.73 -11.22
N LYS A 86 15.71 11.22 -12.37
CA LYS A 86 16.67 12.31 -12.45
C LYS A 86 16.03 13.44 -11.64
N LYS A 87 16.62 13.72 -10.48
CA LYS A 87 16.39 14.99 -9.80
C LYS A 87 16.85 16.12 -10.71
#